data_AF-A0A8X6M4G6-F1
#
_entry.id   AF-A0A8X6M4G6-F1
#
_cell.length_a   1.000
_cell.length_b   1.000
_cell.length_c   1.000
_cell.angle_alpha   90.00
_cell.angle_beta   90.00
_cell.angle_gamma   90.00
#
_symmetry.space_group_name_H-M   'P 1'
#
loop_
_entity.id
_entity.type
_entity.pdbx_description
1 polymer ?
#
loop_
_entity_poly.entity_id
_entity_poly.type
_entity_poly.pdbx_seq_one_letter_code
_entity_poly.pdbx_strand_id
1 'polypeptide(L)'
;MNLQSLFQDFNPSKFLVYVSLLLFTILFCLRLDGTVTWSYWVVFLPLWIWKSMVIAGACVGSYVWWRHPQYRVEGEGYIHYKAMLISVVLQVLLLMFEVLVCDKLENNRHWWILIFVPLILISIISIVVCIWAVKHDRSFELELFCSVNILQFIFLALRLDEIIMWNWVVVFVPLWIVMCMAVIGVLYAIIFASILLRTPEVSAEQRRTSMHSAVSYSIIVIPLLIYLVLLSNKLDSESSLTYAATCIPLYFTFIVLIFLAFGSKGGNHWWFGIRKDFCQFLLSICPLLQEYGNISYSLHSNEPEDNEPPVQSVTCGKLTYSHSKKKNLSSQSELRVVVPALSIETPD
;
A
#
# COMPACT_ATOMS: atom_id res chain seq x y z
N MET A 1 -5.14 15.03 -15.61
CA MET A 1 -4.58 14.40 -14.38
C MET A 1 -3.18 14.93 -14.18
N ASN A 2 -2.85 15.38 -12.98
CA ASN A 2 -1.52 15.93 -12.72
C ASN A 2 -0.55 14.77 -12.46
N LEU A 3 0.42 14.51 -13.34
CA LEU A 3 1.39 13.41 -13.17
C LEU A 3 2.14 13.54 -11.84
N GLN A 4 2.39 14.77 -11.41
CA GLN A 4 3.01 15.08 -10.13
C GLN A 4 2.21 14.55 -8.93
N SER A 5 0.86 14.58 -8.96
CA SER A 5 0.05 14.05 -7.85
C SER A 5 0.06 12.52 -7.82
N LEU A 6 0.11 11.85 -8.98
CA LEU A 6 0.26 10.39 -9.06
C LEU A 6 1.61 9.92 -8.51
N PHE A 7 2.69 10.63 -8.82
CA PHE A 7 4.00 10.30 -8.25
C PHE A 7 4.07 10.64 -6.76
N GLN A 8 3.38 11.67 -6.29
CA GLN A 8 3.38 12.02 -4.87
C GLN A 8 2.66 10.97 -4.00
N ASP A 9 1.58 10.37 -4.50
CA ASP A 9 0.79 9.37 -3.76
C ASP A 9 1.29 7.92 -3.94
N PHE A 10 2.43 7.72 -4.62
CA PHE A 10 3.00 6.39 -4.86
C PHE A 10 3.69 5.79 -3.64
N ASN A 11 3.29 4.57 -3.27
CA ASN A 11 3.93 3.79 -2.21
C ASN A 11 4.85 2.69 -2.78
N PRO A 12 6.18 2.94 -2.84
CA PRO A 12 7.13 2.00 -3.44
C PRO A 12 7.20 0.67 -2.70
N SER A 13 7.01 0.68 -1.38
CA SER A 13 7.11 -0.52 -0.55
C SER A 13 5.98 -1.50 -0.85
N LYS A 14 4.73 -1.02 -0.89
CA LYS A 14 3.55 -1.82 -1.25
C LYS A 14 3.62 -2.30 -2.70
N PHE A 15 4.02 -1.43 -3.62
CA PHE A 15 4.23 -1.80 -5.02
C PHE A 15 5.21 -2.95 -5.18
N LEU A 16 6.39 -2.86 -4.55
CA LEU A 16 7.41 -3.91 -4.58
C LEU A 16 6.86 -5.25 -4.05
N VAL A 17 6.15 -5.21 -2.92
CA VAL A 17 5.54 -6.39 -2.30
C VAL A 17 4.56 -7.05 -3.27
N TYR A 18 3.60 -6.30 -3.80
CA TYR A 18 2.56 -6.87 -4.66
C TYR A 18 3.09 -7.38 -6.00
N VAL A 19 4.05 -6.68 -6.62
CA VAL A 19 4.71 -7.16 -7.84
C VAL A 19 5.49 -8.44 -7.56
N SER A 20 6.22 -8.50 -6.44
CA SER A 20 7.00 -9.68 -6.08
C SER A 20 6.10 -10.88 -5.79
N LEU A 21 4.99 -10.68 -5.07
CA LEU A 21 4.00 -11.73 -4.81
C LEU A 21 3.30 -12.21 -6.09
N LEU A 22 2.95 -11.29 -7.00
CA LEU A 22 2.35 -11.64 -8.30
C LEU A 22 3.31 -12.49 -9.14
N LEU A 23 4.56 -12.04 -9.30
CA LEU A 23 5.57 -12.76 -10.08
C LEU A 23 5.88 -14.13 -9.46
N PHE A 24 6.04 -14.18 -8.13
CA PHE A 24 6.25 -15.43 -7.41
C PHE A 24 5.09 -16.41 -7.63
N THR A 25 3.85 -15.97 -7.44
CA THR A 25 2.68 -16.85 -7.58
C THR A 25 2.51 -17.36 -9.01
N ILE A 26 2.74 -16.52 -10.02
CA ILE A 26 2.75 -16.97 -11.42
C ILE A 26 3.82 -18.03 -11.65
N LEU A 27 5.08 -17.77 -11.29
CA LEU A 27 6.18 -18.71 -11.48
C LEU A 27 5.96 -20.02 -10.71
N PHE A 28 5.44 -19.92 -9.49
CA PHE A 28 5.16 -21.06 -8.63
C PHE A 28 4.04 -21.94 -9.21
N CYS A 29 2.94 -21.35 -9.66
CA CYS A 29 1.85 -22.09 -10.30
C CYS A 29 2.29 -22.73 -11.62
N LEU A 30 3.04 -22.02 -12.46
CA LEU A 30 3.60 -22.57 -13.70
C LEU A 30 4.53 -23.75 -13.43
N ARG A 31 5.32 -23.67 -12.34
CA ARG A 31 6.19 -24.76 -11.89
C ARG A 31 5.37 -25.96 -11.41
N LEU A 32 4.34 -25.75 -10.60
CA LEU A 32 3.44 -26.80 -10.13
C LEU A 32 2.67 -27.47 -11.28
N ASP A 33 2.32 -26.71 -12.31
CA ASP A 33 1.68 -27.22 -13.53
C ASP A 33 2.65 -27.96 -14.47
N GLY A 34 3.95 -28.04 -14.14
CA GLY A 34 4.96 -28.69 -14.97
C GLY A 34 5.30 -27.95 -16.27
N THR A 35 4.74 -26.76 -16.49
CA THR A 35 5.02 -25.95 -17.70
C THR A 35 6.44 -25.39 -17.71
N VAL A 36 7.02 -25.16 -16.53
CA VAL A 36 8.38 -24.65 -16.34
C VAL A 36 9.19 -25.65 -15.52
N THR A 37 10.41 -25.95 -15.97
CA THR A 37 11.32 -26.94 -15.34
C THR A 37 12.40 -26.35 -14.45
N TRP A 38 12.33 -25.06 -14.13
CA TRP A 38 13.34 -24.33 -13.35
C TRP A 38 13.44 -24.82 -11.89
N SER A 39 14.60 -24.62 -11.25
CA SER A 39 14.74 -24.89 -9.82
C SER A 39 13.87 -23.97 -8.98
N TYR A 40 13.46 -24.43 -7.80
CA TYR A 40 12.66 -23.62 -6.88
C TYR A 40 13.40 -22.36 -6.43
N TRP A 41 14.74 -22.40 -6.39
CA TRP A 41 15.58 -21.23 -6.13
C TRP A 41 15.33 -20.07 -7.10
N VAL A 42 15.09 -20.36 -8.39
CA VAL A 42 14.77 -19.35 -9.41
C VAL A 42 13.31 -18.92 -9.31
N VAL A 43 12.40 -19.86 -9.01
CA VAL A 43 10.98 -19.55 -8.81
C VAL A 43 10.76 -18.57 -7.64
N PHE A 44 11.55 -18.68 -6.58
CA PHE A 44 11.50 -17.80 -5.40
C PHE A 44 12.24 -16.46 -5.59
N LEU A 45 12.92 -16.24 -6.73
CA LEU A 45 13.73 -15.05 -7.00
C LEU A 45 12.99 -13.70 -6.78
N PRO A 46 11.71 -13.54 -7.16
CA PRO A 46 10.97 -12.32 -6.84
C PRO A 46 10.90 -12.03 -5.33
N LEU A 47 10.73 -13.06 -4.50
CA LEU A 47 10.71 -12.90 -3.05
C LEU A 47 12.10 -12.54 -2.51
N TRP A 48 13.16 -13.18 -3.02
CA TRP A 48 14.54 -12.84 -2.64
C TRP A 48 14.89 -11.39 -2.93
N ILE A 49 14.47 -10.85 -4.07
CA ILE A 49 14.67 -9.44 -4.43
C ILE A 49 13.95 -8.54 -3.42
N TRP A 50 12.70 -8.84 -3.10
CA TRP A 50 11.94 -8.09 -2.10
C TRP A 50 12.63 -8.09 -0.74
N LYS A 51 13.01 -9.26 -0.20
CA LYS A 51 13.68 -9.35 1.11
C LYS A 51 15.03 -8.64 1.11
N SER A 52 15.82 -8.82 0.05
CA SER A 52 17.12 -8.16 -0.11
C SER A 52 16.98 -6.64 -0.09
N MET A 53 15.96 -6.09 -0.75
CA MET A 53 15.69 -4.65 -0.74
C MET A 53 15.31 -4.13 0.64
N VAL A 54 14.51 -4.89 1.41
CA VAL A 54 14.17 -4.54 2.80
C VAL A 54 15.40 -4.54 3.70
N ILE A 55 16.23 -5.58 3.63
CA ILE A 55 17.47 -5.70 4.42
C ILE A 55 18.44 -4.57 4.05
N ALA A 56 18.66 -4.32 2.76
CA ALA A 56 19.50 -3.21 2.29
C ALA A 56 18.99 -1.85 2.79
N GLY A 57 17.67 -1.62 2.69
CA GLY A 57 17.02 -0.41 3.20
C GLY A 57 17.25 -0.20 4.70
N ALA A 58 17.19 -1.27 5.48
CA ALA A 58 17.46 -1.23 6.91
C ALA A 58 18.93 -1.03 7.27
N CYS A 59 19.85 -1.62 6.52
CA CYS A 59 21.28 -1.38 6.67
C CYS A 59 21.62 0.09 6.42
N VAL A 60 21.13 0.66 5.31
CA VAL A 60 21.32 2.09 5.00
C VAL A 60 20.67 2.97 6.06
N GLY A 61 19.43 2.65 6.47
CA GLY A 61 18.76 3.35 7.56
C GLY A 61 19.57 3.34 8.86
N SER A 62 20.04 2.16 9.28
CA SER A 62 20.85 2.01 10.50
C SER A 62 22.17 2.79 10.44
N TYR A 63 22.81 2.81 9.27
CA TYR A 63 24.02 3.62 9.02
C TYR A 63 23.73 5.12 9.16
N VAL A 64 22.65 5.61 8.54
CA VAL A 64 22.22 7.01 8.63
C VAL A 64 21.85 7.39 10.07
N TRP A 65 21.17 6.49 10.80
CA TRP A 65 20.82 6.68 12.21
C TRP A 65 22.05 6.82 13.10
N TRP A 66 23.12 6.05 12.84
CA TRP A 66 24.38 6.17 13.57
C TRP A 66 25.07 7.51 13.29
N ARG A 67 25.13 7.91 12.02
CA ARG A 67 25.88 9.10 11.57
C ARG A 67 25.26 10.42 12.02
N HIS A 68 23.96 10.43 12.33
CA HIS A 68 23.21 11.64 12.68
C HIS A 68 22.49 11.50 14.04
N PRO A 69 23.20 11.74 15.17
CA PRO A 69 22.63 11.61 16.52
C PRO A 69 21.45 12.55 16.81
N GLN A 70 21.36 13.66 16.08
CA GLN A 70 20.27 14.65 16.18
C GLN A 70 18.89 14.01 15.97
N TYR A 71 18.84 12.91 15.21
CA TYR A 71 17.62 12.16 14.91
C TYR A 71 16.99 11.47 16.13
N ARG A 72 17.72 11.39 17.25
CA ARG A 72 17.23 10.84 18.52
C ARG A 72 16.40 11.83 19.33
N VAL A 73 16.57 13.13 19.08
CA VAL A 73 15.94 14.21 19.86
C VAL A 73 14.65 14.70 19.17
N GLU A 74 14.53 14.46 17.87
CA GLU A 74 13.34 14.78 17.06
C GLU A 74 12.25 13.72 17.30
N GLY A 75 11.13 14.15 17.92
CA GLY A 75 10.22 13.30 18.70
C GLY A 75 9.74 11.98 18.07
N GLU A 76 9.37 11.98 16.80
CA GLU A 76 8.82 10.80 16.09
C GLU A 76 9.92 9.87 15.53
N GLY A 77 11.15 10.36 15.36
CA GLY A 77 12.22 9.64 14.66
C GLY A 77 12.61 8.31 15.32
N TYR A 78 12.58 8.28 16.66
CA TYR A 78 12.90 7.09 17.44
C TYR A 78 11.85 5.98 17.28
N ILE A 79 10.57 6.34 17.17
CA ILE A 79 9.47 5.38 16.98
C ILE A 79 9.56 4.77 15.58
N HIS A 80 9.81 5.58 14.54
CA HIS A 80 9.96 5.07 13.18
C HIS A 80 11.18 4.15 13.01
N TYR A 81 12.31 4.49 13.64
CA TYR A 81 13.49 3.64 13.62
C TYR A 81 13.24 2.29 14.31
N LYS A 82 12.57 2.29 15.48
CA LYS A 82 12.12 1.05 16.15
C LYS A 82 11.20 0.22 15.27
N ALA A 83 10.22 0.84 14.62
CA ALA A 83 9.32 0.16 13.69
C ALA A 83 10.09 -0.50 12.53
N MET A 84 11.09 0.19 11.97
CA MET A 84 11.96 -0.36 10.95
C MET A 84 12.72 -1.59 11.45
N LEU A 85 13.31 -1.54 12.65
CA LEU A 85 14.00 -2.70 13.24
C LEU A 85 13.07 -3.89 13.46
N ILE A 86 11.88 -3.64 14.02
CA ILE A 86 10.86 -4.69 14.22
C ILE A 86 10.48 -5.32 12.87
N SER A 87 10.20 -4.49 11.87
CA SER A 87 9.85 -4.95 10.52
C SER A 87 10.95 -5.82 9.91
N VAL A 88 12.22 -5.44 10.08
CA VAL A 88 13.37 -6.22 9.58
C VAL A 88 13.50 -7.56 10.28
N VAL A 89 13.32 -7.62 11.60
CA VAL A 89 13.33 -8.88 12.35
C VAL A 89 12.25 -9.82 11.82
N LEU A 90 11.03 -9.32 11.62
CA LEU A 90 9.93 -10.12 11.06
C LEU A 90 10.24 -10.58 9.63
N GLN A 91 10.84 -9.72 8.81
CA GLN A 91 11.19 -10.05 7.42
C GLN A 91 12.36 -11.03 7.32
N VAL A 92 13.32 -11.00 8.25
CA VAL A 92 14.40 -12.00 8.33
C VAL A 92 13.86 -13.36 8.77
N LEU A 93 12.94 -13.40 9.74
CA LEU A 93 12.24 -14.64 10.10
C LEU A 93 11.41 -15.18 8.94
N LEU A 94 10.76 -14.30 8.17
CA LEU A 94 9.97 -14.68 7.00
C LEU A 94 10.88 -15.20 5.88
N LEU A 95 12.04 -14.58 5.67
CA LEU A 95 13.08 -15.07 4.77
C LEU A 95 13.57 -16.46 5.19
N MET A 96 13.78 -16.69 6.49
CA MET A 96 14.15 -18.01 7.00
C MET A 96 13.09 -19.07 6.66
N PHE A 97 11.80 -18.77 6.84
CA PHE A 97 10.70 -19.64 6.41
C PHE A 97 10.76 -19.92 4.90
N GLU A 98 10.87 -18.88 4.07
CA GLU A 98 10.92 -19.00 2.60
C GLU A 98 12.11 -19.87 2.15
N VAL A 99 13.30 -19.72 2.75
CA VAL A 99 14.49 -20.53 2.44
C VAL A 99 14.26 -22.00 2.80
N LEU A 100 13.67 -22.28 3.97
CA LEU A 100 13.36 -23.64 4.39
C LEU A 100 12.31 -24.30 3.49
N VAL A 101 11.29 -23.55 3.04
CA VAL A 101 10.31 -24.03 2.06
C VAL A 101 10.99 -24.32 0.72
N CYS A 102 11.86 -23.44 0.25
CA CYS A 102 12.59 -23.63 -1.00
C CYS A 102 13.49 -24.89 -0.95
N ASP A 103 14.23 -25.11 0.13
CA ASP A 103 15.05 -26.32 0.30
C ASP A 103 14.21 -27.60 0.38
N LYS A 104 13.07 -27.56 1.06
CA LYS A 104 12.12 -28.68 1.09
C LYS A 104 11.57 -29.00 -0.29
N LEU A 105 11.19 -28.00 -1.07
CA LEU A 105 10.63 -28.21 -2.40
C LEU A 105 11.68 -28.75 -3.39
N GLU A 106 12.94 -28.34 -3.25
CA GLU A 106 14.02 -28.80 -4.13
C GLU A 106 14.58 -30.19 -3.73
N ASN A 107 14.89 -30.36 -2.45
CA ASN A 107 15.64 -31.52 -1.95
C ASN A 107 14.78 -32.51 -1.13
N ASN A 108 13.51 -32.19 -0.86
CA ASN A 108 12.59 -32.95 0.00
C ASN A 108 13.11 -33.21 1.42
N ARG A 109 13.98 -32.33 1.93
CA ARG A 109 14.58 -32.44 3.28
C ARG A 109 13.69 -31.78 4.33
N HIS A 110 13.74 -32.30 5.55
CA HIS A 110 13.02 -31.77 6.72
C HIS A 110 11.49 -31.99 6.70
N TRP A 111 10.87 -31.85 7.87
CA TRP A 111 9.42 -31.99 8.07
C TRP A 111 8.78 -30.59 8.00
N TRP A 112 7.55 -30.50 7.49
CA TRP A 112 6.81 -29.24 7.35
C TRP A 112 6.59 -28.55 8.69
N ILE A 113 6.36 -29.28 9.79
CA ILE A 113 6.30 -28.68 11.13
C ILE A 113 7.53 -27.82 11.44
N LEU A 114 8.74 -28.33 11.17
CA LEU A 114 9.98 -27.60 11.44
C LEU A 114 10.09 -26.37 10.53
N ILE A 115 9.74 -26.53 9.26
CA ILE A 115 9.78 -25.47 8.25
C ILE A 115 8.86 -24.31 8.65
N PHE A 116 7.68 -24.60 9.23
CA PHE A 116 6.72 -23.60 9.67
C PHE A 116 7.03 -22.95 11.03
N VAL A 117 8.03 -23.44 11.80
CA VAL A 117 8.41 -22.86 13.10
C VAL A 117 8.69 -21.35 13.02
N PRO A 118 9.50 -20.82 12.07
CA PRO A 118 9.74 -19.39 11.98
C PRO A 118 8.45 -18.60 11.76
N LEU A 119 7.50 -19.13 10.98
CA LEU A 119 6.21 -18.48 10.71
C LEU A 119 5.30 -18.46 11.95
N ILE A 120 5.30 -19.53 12.75
CA ILE A 120 4.59 -19.58 14.04
C ILE A 120 5.21 -18.58 15.03
N LEU A 121 6.54 -18.47 15.08
CA LEU A 121 7.24 -17.47 15.90
C LEU A 121 6.90 -16.04 15.47
N ILE A 122 6.84 -15.78 14.15
CA ILE A 122 6.37 -14.49 13.61
C ILE A 122 4.97 -14.18 14.13
N SER A 123 4.03 -15.13 14.10
CA SER A 123 2.67 -14.91 14.63
C SER A 123 2.65 -14.52 16.10
N ILE A 124 3.45 -15.20 16.95
CA ILE A 124 3.52 -14.90 18.39
C ILE A 124 4.13 -13.52 18.63
N ILE A 125 5.24 -13.20 17.96
CA ILE A 125 5.89 -11.89 18.05
C ILE A 125 4.93 -10.80 17.55
N SER A 126 4.18 -11.07 16.48
CA SER A 126 3.26 -10.12 15.88
C SER A 126 2.14 -9.69 16.83
N ILE A 127 1.68 -10.54 17.76
CA ILE A 127 0.69 -10.14 18.78
C ILE A 127 1.23 -9.00 19.64
N VAL A 128 2.48 -9.11 20.09
CA VAL A 128 3.15 -8.06 20.89
C VAL A 128 3.36 -6.80 20.06
N VAL A 129 3.75 -6.96 18.79
CA VAL A 129 3.96 -5.82 17.88
C VAL A 129 2.65 -5.11 17.56
N CYS A 130 1.53 -5.82 17.40
CA CYS A 130 0.21 -5.22 17.20
C CYS A 130 -0.18 -4.30 18.38
N ILE A 131 0.01 -4.76 19.63
CA ILE A 131 -0.26 -3.95 20.83
C ILE A 131 0.64 -2.70 20.83
N TRP A 132 1.91 -2.86 20.50
CA TRP A 132 2.85 -1.75 20.40
C TRP A 132 2.46 -0.77 19.28
N ALA A 133 2.04 -1.26 18.11
CA ALA A 133 1.66 -0.46 16.96
C ALA A 133 0.38 0.36 17.21
N VAL A 134 -0.64 -0.25 17.85
CA VAL A 134 -1.86 0.46 18.27
C VAL A 134 -1.53 1.60 19.24
N LYS A 135 -0.62 1.37 20.19
CA LYS A 135 -0.19 2.40 21.15
C LYS A 135 0.50 3.61 20.49
N HIS A 136 1.13 3.42 19.33
CA HIS A 136 1.90 4.46 18.64
C HIS A 136 1.29 4.85 17.28
N ASP A 137 -0.01 4.60 17.08
CA ASP A 137 -0.79 4.95 15.87
C ASP A 137 -0.12 4.55 14.55
N ARG A 138 0.51 3.36 14.53
CA ARG A 138 1.18 2.81 13.36
C ARG A 138 0.28 1.82 12.64
N SER A 139 0.42 1.75 11.32
CA SER A 139 -0.15 0.67 10.52
C SER A 139 0.58 -0.66 10.77
N PHE A 140 -0.16 -1.75 10.99
CA PHE A 140 0.39 -3.09 11.30
C PHE A 140 -0.28 -4.21 10.48
N GLU A 141 -0.43 -4.00 9.17
CA GLU A 141 -1.18 -4.90 8.28
C GLU A 141 -0.64 -6.35 8.27
N LEU A 142 0.68 -6.52 8.14
CA LEU A 142 1.33 -7.84 8.08
C LEU A 142 1.28 -8.55 9.44
N GLU A 143 1.57 -7.81 10.52
CA GLU A 143 1.59 -8.32 11.88
C GLU A 143 0.19 -8.78 12.30
N LEU A 144 -0.85 -8.01 11.97
CA LEU A 144 -2.23 -8.41 12.20
C LEU A 144 -2.55 -9.70 11.43
N PHE A 145 -2.20 -9.75 10.14
CA PHE A 145 -2.44 -10.93 9.31
C PHE A 145 -1.76 -12.19 9.87
N CYS A 146 -0.50 -12.10 10.28
CA CYS A 146 0.22 -13.23 10.88
C CYS A 146 -0.37 -13.64 12.23
N SER A 147 -0.78 -12.67 13.06
CA SER A 147 -1.35 -12.93 14.39
C SER A 147 -2.66 -13.71 14.30
N VAL A 148 -3.58 -13.27 13.44
CA VAL A 148 -4.91 -13.92 13.30
C VAL A 148 -4.83 -15.29 12.61
N ASN A 149 -3.79 -15.52 11.80
CA ASN A 149 -3.61 -16.76 11.05
C ASN A 149 -2.65 -17.78 11.70
N ILE A 150 -2.32 -17.64 12.98
CA ILE A 150 -1.44 -18.61 13.68
C ILE A 150 -1.94 -20.05 13.54
N LEU A 151 -3.25 -20.26 13.66
CA LEU A 151 -3.87 -21.58 13.55
C LEU A 151 -3.80 -22.12 12.11
N GLN A 152 -3.85 -21.23 11.10
CA GLN A 152 -3.69 -21.61 9.70
C GLN A 152 -2.31 -22.22 9.45
N PHE A 153 -1.27 -21.60 10.01
CA PHE A 153 0.11 -22.05 9.84
C PHE A 153 0.33 -23.41 10.51
N ILE A 154 -0.26 -23.63 11.69
CA ILE A 154 -0.21 -24.93 12.38
C ILE A 154 -0.93 -26.00 11.55
N PHE A 155 -2.17 -25.73 11.09
CA PHE A 155 -2.93 -26.71 10.31
C PHE A 155 -2.27 -27.03 8.97
N LEU A 156 -1.69 -26.04 8.28
CA LEU A 156 -0.94 -26.28 7.05
C LEU A 156 0.26 -27.20 7.31
N ALA A 157 1.04 -26.93 8.35
CA ALA A 157 2.21 -27.73 8.67
C ALA A 157 1.84 -29.19 8.98
N LEU A 158 0.81 -29.39 9.81
CA LEU A 158 0.32 -30.73 10.17
C LEU A 158 -0.27 -31.47 8.97
N ARG A 159 -0.99 -30.76 8.09
CA ARG A 159 -1.60 -31.35 6.90
C ARG A 159 -0.55 -31.76 5.88
N LEU A 160 0.44 -30.90 5.65
CA LEU A 160 1.53 -31.17 4.69
C LEU A 160 2.46 -32.30 5.16
N ASP A 161 2.58 -32.53 6.47
CA ASP A 161 3.25 -33.70 7.04
C ASP A 161 2.36 -34.96 7.13
N GLU A 162 1.13 -34.91 6.58
CA GLU A 162 0.16 -36.02 6.59
C GLU A 162 -0.23 -36.52 8.00
N ILE A 163 0.03 -35.73 9.04
CA ILE A 163 -0.35 -36.06 10.43
C ILE A 163 -1.86 -35.93 10.61
N ILE A 164 -2.47 -34.97 9.92
CA ILE A 164 -3.92 -34.80 9.86
C ILE A 164 -4.44 -35.11 8.46
N MET A 165 -5.50 -35.92 8.40
CA MET A 165 -6.14 -36.34 7.13
C MET A 165 -7.42 -35.55 6.81
N TRP A 166 -7.49 -34.30 7.28
CA TRP A 166 -8.66 -33.45 7.08
C TRP A 166 -8.72 -32.90 5.65
N ASN A 167 -9.94 -32.62 5.19
CA ASN A 167 -10.14 -31.88 3.94
C ASN A 167 -9.50 -30.49 4.05
N TRP A 168 -8.95 -30.00 2.95
CA TRP A 168 -8.34 -28.69 2.79
C TRP A 168 -9.31 -27.55 3.11
N VAL A 169 -10.61 -27.71 2.83
CA VAL A 169 -11.63 -26.76 3.31
C VAL A 169 -11.56 -26.56 4.83
N VAL A 170 -11.35 -27.63 5.61
CA VAL A 170 -11.23 -27.57 7.08
C VAL A 170 -9.89 -26.97 7.50
N VAL A 171 -8.81 -27.33 6.80
CA VAL A 171 -7.47 -26.76 7.04
C VAL A 171 -7.47 -25.25 6.85
N PHE A 172 -8.30 -24.73 5.93
CA PHE A 172 -8.44 -23.29 5.66
C PHE A 172 -9.46 -22.56 6.54
N VAL A 173 -10.06 -23.19 7.57
CA VAL A 173 -11.04 -22.55 8.46
C VAL A 173 -10.58 -21.19 9.02
N PRO A 174 -9.33 -21.01 9.50
CA PRO A 174 -8.88 -19.71 9.95
C PRO A 174 -8.93 -18.62 8.86
N LEU A 175 -8.53 -18.94 7.63
CA LEU A 175 -8.66 -18.01 6.49
C LEU A 175 -10.12 -17.74 6.13
N TRP A 176 -11.01 -18.74 6.20
CA TRP A 176 -12.45 -18.53 6.00
C TRP A 176 -13.01 -17.51 7.00
N ILE A 177 -12.60 -17.57 8.27
CA ILE A 177 -13.02 -16.60 9.29
C ILE A 177 -12.57 -15.18 8.90
N VAL A 178 -11.30 -15.02 8.48
CA VAL A 178 -10.78 -13.72 8.02
C VAL A 178 -11.55 -13.22 6.80
N MET A 179 -11.83 -14.09 5.83
CA MET A 179 -12.59 -13.74 4.63
C MET A 179 -14.05 -13.38 4.94
N CYS A 180 -14.71 -14.08 5.86
CA CYS A 180 -16.05 -13.74 6.33
C CYS A 180 -16.08 -12.35 6.98
N MET A 181 -15.10 -12.04 7.84
CA MET A 181 -14.97 -10.71 8.43
C MET A 181 -14.72 -9.63 7.38
N ALA A 182 -13.91 -9.91 6.36
CA ALA A 182 -13.67 -9.00 5.24
C ALA A 182 -14.95 -8.75 4.42
N VAL A 183 -15.76 -9.78 4.15
CA VAL A 183 -17.05 -9.66 3.46
C VAL A 183 -18.02 -8.79 4.28
N ILE A 184 -18.10 -8.99 5.60
CA ILE A 184 -18.91 -8.14 6.48
C ILE A 184 -18.44 -6.68 6.40
N GLY A 185 -17.12 -6.44 6.39
CA GLY A 185 -16.54 -5.10 6.23
C GLY A 185 -16.90 -4.45 4.89
N VAL A 186 -16.89 -5.22 3.79
CA VAL A 186 -17.33 -4.76 2.47
C VAL A 186 -18.82 -4.40 2.48
N LEU A 187 -19.67 -5.25 3.06
CA LEU A 187 -21.11 -4.97 3.18
C LEU A 187 -21.35 -3.69 3.98
N TYR A 188 -20.63 -3.50 5.09
CA TYR A 188 -20.69 -2.27 5.86
C TYR A 188 -20.28 -1.05 5.02
N ALA A 189 -19.18 -1.14 4.27
CA ALA A 189 -18.72 -0.06 3.40
C ALA A 189 -19.75 0.29 2.31
N ILE A 190 -20.40 -0.71 1.70
CA ILE A 190 -21.46 -0.52 0.69
C ILE A 190 -22.69 0.15 1.31
N ILE A 191 -23.13 -0.31 2.49
CA ILE A 191 -24.27 0.28 3.21
C ILE A 191 -23.96 1.74 3.58
N PHE A 192 -22.77 1.99 4.14
CA PHE A 192 -22.33 3.33 4.51
C PHE A 192 -22.25 4.27 3.30
N ALA A 193 -21.68 3.81 2.18
CA ALA A 193 -21.67 4.57 0.93
C ALA A 193 -23.10 4.84 0.41
N SER A 194 -24.01 3.86 0.52
CA SER A 194 -25.41 3.99 0.11
C SER A 194 -26.19 5.00 0.95
N ILE A 195 -25.93 5.06 2.26
CA ILE A 195 -26.54 6.05 3.17
C ILE A 195 -26.03 7.45 2.80
N LEU A 196 -24.72 7.64 2.64
CA LEU A 196 -24.13 8.92 2.26
C LEU A 196 -24.55 9.39 0.86
N LEU A 197 -24.91 8.47 -0.03
CA LEU A 197 -25.49 8.81 -1.34
C LEU A 197 -26.88 9.44 -1.21
N ARG A 198 -27.65 9.05 -0.19
CA ARG A 198 -29.02 9.52 0.04
C ARG A 198 -29.09 10.76 0.95
N THR A 199 -28.07 11.04 1.74
CA THR A 199 -28.04 12.22 2.63
C THR A 199 -27.65 13.48 1.84
N PRO A 200 -28.55 14.48 1.69
CA PRO A 200 -28.31 15.66 0.85
C PRO A 200 -27.33 16.67 1.47
N GLU A 201 -27.11 16.61 2.78
CA GLU A 201 -26.26 17.54 3.55
C GLU A 201 -24.75 17.22 3.46
N VAL A 202 -24.36 16.13 2.80
CA VAL A 202 -22.96 15.66 2.77
C VAL A 202 -22.23 16.21 1.55
N SER A 203 -20.98 16.64 1.75
CA SER A 203 -20.11 17.13 0.67
C SER A 203 -19.95 16.09 -0.45
N ALA A 204 -19.97 16.55 -1.70
CA ALA A 204 -19.86 15.66 -2.87
C ALA A 204 -18.54 14.88 -2.91
N GLU A 205 -17.48 15.45 -2.32
CA GLU A 205 -16.16 14.82 -2.21
C GLU A 205 -16.16 13.64 -1.23
N GLN A 206 -16.78 13.79 -0.04
CA GLN A 206 -16.87 12.72 0.94
C GLN A 206 -17.68 11.53 0.41
N ARG A 207 -18.75 11.83 -0.35
CA ARG A 207 -19.58 10.82 -1.02
C ARG A 207 -18.80 10.03 -2.07
N ARG A 208 -18.01 10.73 -2.90
CA ARG A 208 -17.14 10.08 -3.91
C ARG A 208 -16.08 9.20 -3.25
N THR A 209 -15.47 9.67 -2.16
CA THR A 209 -14.44 8.94 -1.42
C THR A 209 -15.00 7.66 -0.79
N SER A 210 -16.15 7.74 -0.12
CA SER A 210 -16.82 6.57 0.45
C SER A 210 -17.20 5.54 -0.61
N MET A 211 -17.74 6.00 -1.75
CA MET A 211 -18.10 5.12 -2.87
C MET A 211 -16.86 4.45 -3.50
N HIS A 212 -15.77 5.21 -3.69
CA HIS A 212 -14.51 4.68 -4.20
C HIS A 212 -13.93 3.61 -3.26
N SER A 213 -13.97 3.83 -1.94
CA SER A 213 -13.52 2.86 -0.94
C SER A 213 -14.35 1.59 -0.95
N ALA A 214 -15.68 1.70 -1.00
CA ALA A 214 -16.58 0.54 -1.07
C ALA A 214 -16.33 -0.32 -2.32
N VAL A 215 -16.17 0.32 -3.47
CA VAL A 215 -15.84 -0.35 -4.75
C VAL A 215 -14.47 -1.02 -4.66
N SER A 216 -13.45 -0.30 -4.16
CA SER A 216 -12.09 -0.83 -4.03
C SER A 216 -12.04 -2.08 -3.15
N TYR A 217 -12.68 -2.05 -1.98
CA TYR A 217 -12.73 -3.22 -1.10
C TYR A 217 -13.50 -4.40 -1.72
N SER A 218 -14.58 -4.13 -2.46
CA SER A 218 -15.36 -5.17 -3.15
C SER A 218 -14.54 -5.88 -4.22
N ILE A 219 -13.81 -5.11 -5.04
CA ILE A 219 -12.96 -5.61 -6.14
C ILE A 219 -11.79 -6.44 -5.60
N ILE A 220 -11.36 -6.24 -4.35
CA ILE A 220 -10.29 -7.03 -3.71
C ILE A 220 -10.85 -8.29 -3.04
N VAL A 221 -11.88 -8.15 -2.19
CA VAL A 221 -12.34 -9.24 -1.32
C VAL A 221 -13.08 -10.33 -2.10
N ILE A 222 -13.90 -9.96 -3.09
CA ILE A 222 -14.69 -10.94 -3.85
C ILE A 222 -13.77 -11.90 -4.64
N PRO A 223 -12.78 -11.43 -5.42
CA PRO A 223 -11.87 -12.35 -6.12
C PRO A 223 -11.00 -13.18 -5.17
N LEU A 224 -10.59 -12.65 -4.02
CA LEU A 224 -9.89 -13.44 -2.99
C LEU A 224 -10.77 -14.57 -2.43
N LEU A 225 -12.05 -14.32 -2.22
CA LEU A 225 -13.00 -15.34 -1.76
C LEU A 225 -13.16 -16.42 -2.83
N ILE A 226 -13.32 -16.04 -4.10
CA ILE A 226 -13.40 -16.97 -5.22
C ILE A 226 -12.11 -17.81 -5.30
N TYR A 227 -10.93 -17.19 -5.17
CA TYR A 227 -9.65 -17.88 -5.13
C TYR A 227 -9.61 -18.92 -4.00
N LEU A 228 -10.03 -18.56 -2.78
CA LEU A 228 -10.03 -19.47 -1.64
C LEU A 228 -10.93 -20.69 -1.90
N VAL A 229 -12.14 -20.49 -2.45
CA VAL A 229 -13.06 -21.58 -2.86
C VAL A 229 -12.40 -22.49 -3.90
N LEU A 230 -11.82 -21.91 -4.96
CA LEU A 230 -11.23 -22.68 -6.05
C LEU A 230 -10.01 -23.46 -5.58
N LEU A 231 -9.16 -22.86 -4.73
CA LEU A 231 -7.98 -23.50 -4.18
C LEU A 231 -8.37 -24.66 -3.26
N SER A 232 -9.33 -24.46 -2.34
CA SER A 232 -9.77 -25.54 -1.45
C SER A 232 -10.35 -26.71 -2.24
N ASN A 233 -11.16 -26.43 -3.27
CA ASN A 233 -11.75 -27.47 -4.10
C ASN A 233 -10.68 -28.22 -4.92
N LYS A 234 -9.69 -27.50 -5.46
CA LYS A 234 -8.58 -28.12 -6.22
C LYS A 234 -7.66 -28.97 -5.34
N LEU A 235 -7.51 -28.64 -4.06
CA LEU A 235 -6.69 -29.44 -3.16
C LEU A 235 -7.44 -30.66 -2.60
N ASP A 236 -8.77 -30.56 -2.45
CA ASP A 236 -9.62 -31.65 -1.97
C ASP A 236 -10.06 -32.64 -3.05
N SER A 237 -10.24 -32.17 -4.28
CA SER A 237 -10.64 -32.97 -5.43
C SER A 237 -9.61 -32.86 -6.53
N GLU A 238 -9.46 -33.91 -7.35
CA GLU A 238 -8.65 -33.86 -8.58
C GLU A 238 -9.36 -33.00 -9.64
N SER A 239 -9.48 -31.70 -9.39
CA SER A 239 -10.06 -30.76 -10.34
C SER A 239 -9.16 -30.71 -11.58
N SER A 240 -9.76 -30.75 -12.77
CA SER A 240 -9.04 -30.72 -14.05
C SER A 240 -8.40 -29.36 -14.38
N LEU A 241 -8.72 -28.31 -13.62
CA LEU A 241 -8.16 -26.98 -13.80
C LEU A 241 -6.67 -26.99 -13.45
N THR A 242 -5.84 -26.25 -14.17
CA THR A 242 -4.43 -26.01 -13.85
C THR A 242 -4.29 -25.06 -12.64
N TYR A 243 -3.18 -25.13 -11.91
CA TYR A 243 -2.92 -24.26 -10.74
C TYR A 243 -2.88 -22.79 -11.17
N ALA A 244 -2.34 -22.51 -12.35
CA ALA A 244 -2.37 -21.16 -12.94
C ALA A 244 -3.80 -20.66 -13.17
N ALA A 245 -4.71 -21.51 -13.65
CA ALA A 245 -6.12 -21.15 -13.84
C ALA A 245 -6.85 -20.93 -12.50
N THR A 246 -6.61 -21.80 -11.51
CA THR A 246 -7.15 -21.66 -10.15
C THR A 246 -6.75 -20.33 -9.50
N CYS A 247 -5.55 -19.81 -9.81
CA CYS A 247 -5.04 -18.56 -9.24
C CYS A 247 -5.42 -17.28 -10.01
N ILE A 248 -6.20 -17.35 -11.10
CA ILE A 248 -6.62 -16.16 -11.86
C ILE A 248 -7.27 -15.07 -10.98
N PRO A 249 -8.20 -15.37 -10.06
CA PRO A 249 -8.79 -14.33 -9.21
C PRO A 249 -7.77 -13.68 -8.26
N LEU A 250 -6.74 -14.42 -7.86
CA LEU A 250 -5.64 -13.89 -7.06
C LEU A 250 -4.76 -12.95 -7.90
N TYR A 251 -4.42 -13.31 -9.14
CA TYR A 251 -3.67 -12.43 -10.05
C TYR A 251 -4.41 -11.12 -10.30
N PHE A 252 -5.72 -11.20 -10.54
CA PHE A 252 -6.56 -10.02 -10.67
C PHE A 252 -6.49 -9.12 -9.43
N THR A 253 -6.56 -9.72 -8.23
CA THR A 253 -6.43 -8.99 -6.98
C THR A 253 -5.07 -8.29 -6.86
N PHE A 254 -3.96 -8.97 -7.17
CA PHE A 254 -2.64 -8.34 -7.12
C PHE A 254 -2.50 -7.20 -8.13
N ILE A 255 -3.03 -7.35 -9.34
CA ILE A 255 -3.04 -6.27 -10.34
C ILE A 255 -3.78 -5.05 -9.80
N VAL A 256 -4.96 -5.25 -9.19
CA VAL A 256 -5.72 -4.16 -8.56
C VAL A 256 -4.93 -3.51 -7.42
N LEU A 257 -4.29 -4.30 -6.55
CA LEU A 257 -3.44 -3.80 -5.46
C LEU A 257 -2.22 -3.01 -5.96
N ILE A 258 -1.62 -3.44 -7.08
CA ILE A 258 -0.53 -2.71 -7.75
C ILE A 258 -1.03 -1.34 -8.23
N PHE A 259 -2.21 -1.26 -8.84
CA PHE A 259 -2.79 0.02 -9.25
C PHE A 259 -3.12 0.91 -8.04
N LEU A 260 -3.66 0.34 -6.96
CA LEU A 260 -3.96 1.08 -5.73
C LEU A 260 -2.70 1.58 -5.01
N ALA A 261 -1.54 0.96 -5.22
CA ALA A 261 -0.27 1.43 -4.65
C ALA A 261 0.16 2.81 -5.19
N PHE A 262 -0.35 3.24 -6.35
CA PHE A 262 -0.12 4.60 -6.90
C PHE A 262 -0.98 5.68 -6.24
N GLY A 263 -1.99 5.30 -5.44
CA GLY A 263 -2.88 6.23 -4.72
C GLY A 263 -2.85 6.06 -3.21
N SER A 264 -1.98 5.21 -2.67
CA SER A 264 -1.90 4.95 -1.24
C SER A 264 -0.95 5.94 -0.56
N LYS A 265 -1.51 7.01 0.00
CA LYS A 265 -0.78 7.94 0.88
C LYS A 265 -0.15 7.18 2.05
N GLY A 266 1.08 7.54 2.43
CA GLY A 266 1.76 6.98 3.62
C GLY A 266 2.77 5.87 3.32
N GLY A 267 3.83 6.19 2.59
CA GLY A 267 5.02 5.34 2.51
C GLY A 267 5.75 5.25 3.86
N ASN A 268 6.55 4.21 4.06
CA ASN A 268 7.41 4.15 5.24
C ASN A 268 8.47 5.27 5.15
N HIS A 269 8.38 6.29 6.01
CA HIS A 269 9.30 7.44 6.08
C HIS A 269 10.79 7.09 6.33
N TRP A 270 11.11 5.80 6.44
CA TRP A 270 12.43 5.25 6.68
C TRP A 270 12.90 4.29 5.58
N TRP A 271 12.25 4.27 4.42
CA TRP A 271 12.72 3.55 3.24
C TRP A 271 14.12 4.07 2.83
N PHE A 272 15.15 3.23 2.98
CA PHE A 272 16.57 3.61 2.83
C PHE A 272 17.03 4.81 3.70
N GLY A 273 16.38 5.06 4.84
CA GLY A 273 16.69 6.23 5.67
C GLY A 273 16.38 7.59 5.01
N ILE A 274 15.61 7.59 3.92
CA ILE A 274 15.20 8.79 3.20
C ILE A 274 14.02 9.41 3.96
N ARG A 275 14.22 10.62 4.50
CA ARG A 275 13.20 11.40 5.23
C ARG A 275 12.20 12.14 4.32
N LYS A 276 12.26 11.92 3.01
CA LYS A 276 11.38 12.50 2.00
C LYS A 276 10.54 11.41 1.34
N ASP A 277 9.45 11.79 0.70
CA ASP A 277 8.73 10.85 -0.15
C ASP A 277 9.69 10.31 -1.23
N PHE A 278 9.70 8.99 -1.41
CA PHE A 278 10.62 8.30 -2.31
C PHE A 278 10.60 8.88 -3.73
N CYS A 279 9.44 9.30 -4.20
CA CYS A 279 9.29 9.96 -5.50
C CYS A 279 9.92 11.35 -5.53
N GLN A 280 9.84 12.13 -4.45
CA GLN A 280 10.57 13.41 -4.38
C GLN A 280 12.08 13.19 -4.38
N PHE A 281 12.55 12.14 -3.72
CA PHE A 281 13.96 11.74 -3.76
C PHE A 281 14.39 11.30 -5.17
N LEU A 282 13.61 10.44 -5.83
CA LEU A 282 13.85 10.02 -7.21
C LEU A 282 13.87 11.20 -8.18
N LEU A 283 12.90 12.11 -8.09
CA LEU A 283 12.85 13.32 -8.91
C LEU A 283 14.07 14.22 -8.65
N SER A 284 14.56 14.28 -7.40
CA SER A 284 15.78 15.05 -7.08
C SER A 284 17.07 14.42 -7.61
N ILE A 285 17.09 13.11 -7.87
CA ILE A 285 18.25 12.39 -8.41
C ILE A 285 18.20 12.31 -9.94
N CYS A 286 16.99 12.26 -10.51
CA CYS A 286 16.75 12.12 -11.94
C CYS A 286 16.20 13.44 -12.53
N PRO A 287 17.06 14.39 -12.96
CA PRO A 287 16.63 15.68 -13.49
C PRO A 287 15.74 15.55 -14.73
N LEU A 288 15.97 14.51 -15.56
CA LEU A 288 15.12 14.19 -16.70
C LEU A 288 13.68 13.87 -16.28
N LEU A 289 13.50 13.09 -15.21
CA LEU A 289 12.17 12.75 -14.71
C LEU A 289 11.50 13.95 -14.03
N GLN A 290 12.31 14.85 -13.45
CA GLN A 290 11.84 16.12 -12.89
C GLN A 290 11.28 17.04 -13.98
N GLU A 291 11.94 17.15 -15.14
CA GLU A 291 11.41 17.91 -16.29
C GLU A 291 10.09 17.34 -16.79
N TYR A 292 9.97 16.01 -16.91
CA TYR A 292 8.70 15.37 -17.28
C TYR A 292 7.59 15.56 -16.24
N GLY A 293 7.92 15.55 -14.95
CA GLY A 293 6.96 15.75 -13.86
C GLY A 293 6.46 17.21 -13.73
N ASN A 294 7.23 18.17 -14.25
CA ASN A 294 6.89 19.61 -14.19
C ASN A 294 6.01 20.07 -15.36
N ILE A 295 5.76 19.20 -16.35
CA ILE A 295 4.83 19.46 -17.45
C ILE A 295 3.42 19.10 -16.97
N SER A 296 2.68 20.11 -16.49
CA SER A 296 1.24 19.96 -16.24
C SER A 296 0.45 20.32 -17.50
N TYR A 297 -0.30 19.38 -18.05
CA TYR A 297 -1.21 19.65 -19.16
C TYR A 297 -2.49 20.26 -18.58
N SER A 298 -2.63 21.58 -18.67
CA SER A 298 -3.94 22.22 -18.55
C SER A 298 -4.69 21.97 -19.86
N LEU A 299 -5.65 21.05 -19.86
CA LEU A 299 -6.65 20.98 -20.92
C LEU A 299 -7.47 22.27 -20.80
N HIS A 300 -7.15 23.26 -21.62
CA HIS A 300 -7.99 24.45 -21.76
C HIS A 300 -9.30 23.96 -22.38
N SER A 301 -10.34 23.86 -21.56
CA SER A 301 -11.69 23.71 -22.05
C SER A 301 -11.98 24.96 -22.88
N ASN A 302 -12.04 24.81 -24.21
CA ASN A 302 -12.51 25.87 -25.09
C ASN A 302 -13.97 26.16 -24.74
N GLU A 303 -14.20 27.14 -23.86
CA GLU A 303 -15.46 27.88 -23.86
C GLU A 303 -15.42 28.78 -25.11
N PRO A 304 -16.46 28.78 -25.96
CA PRO A 304 -16.49 29.64 -27.13
C PRO A 304 -16.54 31.11 -26.69
N GLU A 305 -15.51 31.85 -27.09
CA GLU A 305 -15.49 33.32 -27.10
C GLU A 305 -16.56 33.83 -28.08
N ASP A 306 -17.73 34.21 -27.57
CA ASP A 306 -18.64 35.07 -28.33
C ASP A 306 -18.24 36.54 -28.11
N ASN A 307 -17.63 37.08 -29.17
CA ASN A 307 -17.29 38.47 -29.38
C ASN A 307 -18.54 39.34 -29.56
N GLU A 308 -18.61 40.53 -28.93
CA GLU A 308 -19.23 41.76 -29.49
C GLU A 308 -18.74 43.04 -28.75
N PRO A 309 -18.79 44.24 -29.38
CA PRO A 309 -17.72 45.28 -29.34
C PRO A 309 -17.95 46.44 -28.32
N PRO A 310 -17.04 47.44 -28.20
CA PRO A 310 -16.96 48.30 -27.03
C PRO A 310 -17.87 49.53 -27.14
N VAL A 311 -18.63 49.83 -26.08
CA VAL A 311 -19.35 51.11 -25.94
C VAL A 311 -18.99 51.77 -24.61
N GLN A 312 -18.39 52.96 -24.72
CA GLN A 312 -18.17 53.91 -23.62
C GLN A 312 -19.48 54.59 -23.24
N SER A 313 -19.83 54.66 -21.95
CA SER A 313 -20.56 55.82 -21.39
C SER A 313 -20.61 55.82 -19.86
N VAL A 314 -19.92 56.81 -19.28
CA VAL A 314 -20.24 57.65 -18.11
C VAL A 314 -21.63 57.43 -17.47
N THR A 315 -21.72 57.31 -16.14
CA THR A 315 -22.39 58.30 -15.22
C THR A 315 -22.72 57.70 -13.85
N CYS A 316 -22.07 58.27 -12.82
CA CYS A 316 -22.58 58.73 -11.52
C CYS A 316 -23.99 58.33 -11.03
N GLY A 317 -24.05 57.82 -9.79
CA GLY A 317 -24.77 58.53 -8.73
C GLY A 317 -25.96 57.86 -8.02
N LYS A 318 -25.79 57.69 -6.68
CA LYS A 318 -26.79 57.79 -5.58
C LYS A 318 -27.73 56.58 -5.36
N LEU A 319 -28.16 56.20 -4.15
CA LEU A 319 -27.86 56.53 -2.74
C LEU A 319 -28.49 55.39 -1.87
N THR A 320 -27.79 54.97 -0.81
CA THR A 320 -28.19 54.78 0.62
C THR A 320 -29.60 54.22 0.96
N TYR A 321 -29.81 53.24 1.86
CA TYR A 321 -29.70 53.20 3.35
C TYR A 321 -29.59 51.71 3.79
N SER A 322 -28.70 51.19 4.64
CA SER A 322 -28.17 51.48 6.01
C SER A 322 -29.06 51.02 7.19
N HIS A 323 -28.62 49.96 7.90
CA HIS A 323 -28.44 49.84 9.37
C HIS A 323 -27.99 48.39 9.73
N SER A 324 -26.71 48.10 10.01
CA SER A 324 -25.94 48.29 11.26
C SER A 324 -26.27 47.33 12.42
N LYS A 325 -25.32 46.45 12.76
CA LYS A 325 -24.75 46.35 14.13
C LYS A 325 -23.34 45.70 14.17
N LYS A 326 -22.39 46.51 14.66
CA LYS A 326 -20.95 46.31 14.99
C LYS A 326 -20.60 45.08 15.87
N LYS A 327 -19.37 44.52 15.72
CA LYS A 327 -18.15 44.86 16.52
C LYS A 327 -16.88 44.02 16.18
N ASN A 328 -15.81 44.74 15.80
CA ASN A 328 -14.36 44.64 16.11
C ASN A 328 -13.51 43.41 15.67
N LEU A 329 -12.56 43.51 14.71
CA LEU A 329 -11.18 44.10 14.71
C LEU A 329 -10.11 43.13 15.29
N SER A 330 -9.32 42.37 14.52
CA SER A 330 -7.99 42.66 13.87
C SER A 330 -7.32 41.27 13.70
N SER A 331 -6.48 40.90 12.74
CA SER A 331 -5.49 41.60 11.92
C SER A 331 -5.20 40.79 10.64
N GLN A 332 -5.22 41.49 9.50
CA GLN A 332 -4.68 41.02 8.22
C GLN A 332 -3.15 41.03 8.26
N SER A 333 -2.50 40.05 7.63
CA SER A 333 -1.21 40.26 6.98
C SER A 333 -1.34 39.81 5.53
N GLU A 334 -1.36 40.79 4.63
CA GLU A 334 -1.51 40.64 3.19
C GLU A 334 -0.24 40.06 2.55
N LEU A 335 -0.48 39.35 1.45
CA LEU A 335 0.48 38.65 0.61
C LEU A 335 1.62 39.56 0.11
N ARG A 336 2.87 39.18 0.40
CA ARG A 336 4.04 39.72 -0.30
C ARG A 336 4.12 39.12 -1.71
N VAL A 337 3.89 39.96 -2.72
CA VAL A 337 4.31 39.70 -4.10
C VAL A 337 5.82 39.97 -4.18
N VAL A 338 6.60 38.93 -4.49
CA VAL A 338 8.06 39.03 -4.68
C VAL A 338 8.33 39.36 -6.14
N VAL A 339 8.89 40.54 -6.40
CA VAL A 339 9.39 40.97 -7.72
C VAL A 339 10.92 40.72 -7.75
N PRO A 340 11.51 40.20 -8.84
CA PRO A 340 12.94 39.95 -8.89
C PRO A 340 13.71 41.27 -9.01
N ALA A 341 14.68 41.47 -8.11
CA ALA A 341 15.59 42.61 -8.14
C ALA A 341 16.60 42.43 -9.29
N LEU A 342 16.52 43.28 -10.31
CA LEU A 342 17.63 43.51 -11.23
C LEU A 342 18.57 44.56 -10.62
N SER A 343 19.78 44.15 -10.27
CA SER A 343 20.88 45.03 -9.89
C SER A 343 21.59 45.57 -11.14
N ILE A 344 21.59 46.88 -11.33
CA ILE A 344 22.47 47.57 -12.29
C ILE A 344 23.30 48.59 -11.48
N GLU A 345 24.62 48.45 -11.55
CA GLU A 345 25.63 49.29 -10.90
C GLU A 345 25.88 50.62 -11.66
N THR A 346 25.96 51.73 -10.88
CA THR A 346 26.73 53.01 -11.07
C THR A 346 26.48 53.86 -12.35
N PRO A 347 26.87 55.17 -12.45
CA PRO A 347 27.80 56.03 -11.66
C PRO A 347 27.10 57.34 -11.14
N ASP A 348 27.67 58.31 -10.42
CA ASP A 348 29.02 58.85 -10.16
C ASP A 348 29.25 59.11 -8.66
#